data_AF-A0A0M8XHU2-F1
#
_entry.id   AF-A0A0M8XHU2-F1
#
_cell.length_a   1.000
_cell.length_b   1.000
_cell.length_c   1.000
_cell.angle_alpha   90.00
_cell.angle_beta   90.00
_cell.angle_gamma   90.00
#
_symmetry.space_group_name_H-M   'P 1'
#
loop_
_entity.id
_entity.type
_entity.pdbx_description
1 polymer ?
#
loop_
_entity_poly.entity_id
_entity_poly.type
_entity_poly.pdbx_seq_one_letter_code
_entity_poly.pdbx_strand_id
1 'polypeptide(L)'
;MTVKSARSKLAAAGTVLAAGASLLFGAAPAQAATYNVTDNCDVPWITCSYGDLWLFYNSKDIAIQDGYYKSAFTTFYGNVSDHWGTSQYEGSSLSTYRYVFGNGGYGNGQYMKNNAASVQNCAEDDNYRVYYNSGYGGTSQYFAKNGPYGDCNITDLISALKNNNASSHFA
;
A
#
# COMPACT_ATOMS: atom_id res chain seq x y z
N MET A 1 88.88 -24.58 7.12
CA MET A 1 88.72 -23.83 8.38
C MET A 1 88.40 -22.39 7.97
N THR A 2 87.12 -22.02 7.98
CA THR A 2 86.65 -20.77 7.38
C THR A 2 85.89 -20.00 8.44
N VAL A 3 86.44 -18.86 8.87
CA VAL A 3 85.82 -17.90 9.79
C VAL A 3 85.67 -16.58 9.06
N LYS A 4 84.45 -16.05 8.98
CA LYS A 4 84.12 -14.64 8.70
C LYS A 4 82.82 -14.35 9.48
N SER A 5 82.91 -13.75 10.67
CA SER A 5 82.99 -12.32 11.02
C SER A 5 81.73 -11.50 10.71
N ALA A 6 81.39 -10.65 11.68
CA ALA A 6 80.08 -10.11 11.97
C ALA A 6 79.69 -8.82 11.21
N ARG A 7 78.36 -8.62 11.15
CA ARG A 7 77.53 -7.38 11.24
C ARG A 7 78.09 -6.07 10.67
N SER A 8 77.28 -5.40 9.84
CA SER A 8 76.86 -4.00 10.09
C SER A 8 75.80 -3.45 9.12
N LYS A 9 74.77 -2.87 9.74
CA LYS A 9 74.07 -1.61 9.46
C LYS A 9 73.00 -1.52 8.35
N LEU A 10 71.88 -0.96 8.81
CA LEU A 10 70.68 -0.52 8.11
C LEU A 10 70.98 0.39 6.92
N ALA A 11 70.18 0.22 5.86
CA ALA A 11 69.66 1.34 5.08
C ALA A 11 68.17 1.10 4.86
N ALA A 12 67.35 1.96 5.45
CA ALA A 12 65.94 2.10 5.13
C ALA A 12 65.80 3.20 4.06
N ALA A 13 65.01 2.95 3.02
CA ALA A 13 64.17 3.93 2.32
C ALA A 13 63.54 3.29 1.08
N GLY A 14 62.24 3.51 0.87
CA GLY A 14 61.60 3.29 -0.43
C GLY A 14 60.17 2.77 -0.40
N THR A 15 59.26 3.52 0.24
CA THR A 15 57.82 3.67 -0.09
C THR A 15 57.11 2.50 -0.79
N VAL A 16 56.33 1.74 -0.01
CA VAL A 16 55.34 0.76 -0.49
C VAL A 16 53.97 1.44 -0.52
N LEU A 17 53.42 1.48 -1.74
CA LEU A 17 52.02 1.62 -2.16
C LEU A 17 51.10 2.64 -1.44
N ALA A 18 50.76 3.69 -2.18
CA ALA A 18 49.52 4.44 -1.99
C ALA A 18 48.32 3.52 -2.30
N ALA A 19 47.78 2.86 -1.28
CA ALA A 19 46.47 2.21 -1.32
C ALA A 19 45.52 3.04 -0.46
N GLY A 20 44.65 3.82 -1.11
CA GLY A 20 43.72 4.67 -0.39
C GLY A 20 42.86 5.56 -1.29
N ALA A 21 42.43 5.05 -2.44
CA ALA A 21 41.28 5.65 -3.12
C ALA A 21 40.03 5.09 -2.43
N SER A 22 39.64 5.70 -1.31
CA SER A 22 38.33 5.52 -0.73
C SER A 22 37.30 5.83 -1.82
N LEU A 23 36.61 4.79 -2.25
CA LEU A 23 35.48 4.83 -3.17
C LEU A 23 34.40 5.73 -2.54
N LEU A 24 34.45 7.02 -2.83
CA LEU A 24 33.35 7.97 -2.63
C LEU A 24 32.26 7.69 -3.66
N PHE A 25 31.80 6.44 -3.75
CA PHE A 25 30.48 6.17 -4.27
C PHE A 25 29.53 6.50 -3.13
N GLY A 26 29.09 7.77 -3.08
CA GLY A 26 27.97 8.14 -2.24
C GLY A 26 26.84 7.16 -2.51
N ALA A 27 26.46 6.36 -1.52
CA ALA A 27 25.32 5.49 -1.62
C ALA A 27 24.14 6.38 -2.02
N ALA A 28 23.59 6.19 -3.22
CA ALA A 28 22.34 6.82 -3.58
C ALA A 28 21.32 6.38 -2.51
N PRO A 29 20.50 7.30 -1.97
CA PRO A 29 19.48 6.90 -1.01
C PRO A 29 18.63 5.80 -1.67
N ALA A 30 18.43 4.70 -0.95
CA ALA A 30 17.57 3.62 -1.41
C ALA A 30 16.20 4.22 -1.73
N GLN A 31 15.84 4.26 -3.01
CA GLN A 31 14.54 4.78 -3.43
C GLN A 31 13.48 3.75 -3.05
N ALA A 32 12.43 4.21 -2.36
CA ALA A 32 11.32 3.35 -2.02
C ALA A 32 10.54 3.02 -3.30
N ALA A 33 10.45 1.74 -3.64
CA ALA A 33 9.60 1.33 -4.75
C ALA A 33 8.14 1.60 -4.37
N THR A 34 7.41 2.29 -5.25
CA THR A 34 5.98 2.57 -5.05
C THR A 34 5.17 1.76 -6.06
N TYR A 35 4.20 1.01 -5.54
CA TYR A 35 3.28 0.18 -6.29
C TYR A 35 1.86 0.68 -6.06
N ASN A 36 1.08 0.80 -7.13
CA ASN A 36 -0.34 1.09 -7.03
C ASN A 36 -1.10 -0.23 -7.08
N VAL A 37 -2.00 -0.44 -6.12
CA VAL A 37 -2.82 -1.64 -6.00
C VAL A 37 -4.30 -1.25 -5.92
N THR A 38 -5.15 -2.08 -6.51
CA THR A 38 -6.60 -1.87 -6.54
C THR A 38 -7.32 -2.80 -5.57
N ASP A 39 -6.62 -3.82 -5.07
CA ASP A 39 -7.07 -4.75 -4.05
C ASP A 39 -6.00 -4.81 -2.95
N ASN A 40 -6.38 -4.82 -1.67
CA ASN A 40 -5.41 -5.04 -0.60
C ASN A 40 -4.94 -6.50 -0.49
N CYS A 41 -5.57 -7.45 -1.18
CA CYS A 41 -5.05 -8.81 -1.35
C CYS A 41 -3.82 -8.88 -2.27
N ASP A 42 -3.52 -7.83 -3.05
CA ASP A 42 -2.36 -7.77 -3.93
C ASP A 42 -1.05 -7.40 -3.20
N VAL A 43 -1.10 -7.15 -1.87
CA VAL A 43 0.11 -6.87 -1.09
C VAL A 43 0.70 -8.16 -0.51
N PRO A 44 2.04 -8.31 -0.44
CA PRO A 44 2.69 -9.59 -0.08
C PRO A 44 2.38 -10.17 1.31
N TRP A 45 1.83 -9.37 2.23
CA TRP A 45 1.63 -9.73 3.63
C TRP A 45 0.16 -9.89 4.03
N ILE A 46 -0.78 -9.66 3.11
CA ILE A 46 -2.19 -9.94 3.32
C ILE A 46 -2.50 -11.22 2.54
N THR A 47 -3.08 -12.21 3.23
CA THR A 47 -3.49 -13.47 2.60
C THR A 47 -5.01 -13.45 2.45
N CYS A 48 -5.47 -13.14 1.25
CA CYS A 48 -6.87 -13.25 0.83
C CYS A 48 -6.96 -13.52 -0.67
N SER A 49 -8.10 -14.04 -1.12
CA SER A 49 -8.32 -14.33 -2.55
C SER A 49 -8.85 -13.13 -3.33
N TYR A 50 -9.69 -12.32 -2.69
CA TYR A 50 -10.27 -11.10 -3.25
C TYR A 50 -10.80 -10.22 -2.10
N GLY A 51 -10.94 -8.91 -2.34
CA GLY A 51 -11.61 -8.00 -1.42
C GLY A 51 -13.13 -8.07 -1.52
N ASP A 52 -13.80 -8.01 -0.36
CA ASP A 52 -15.26 -8.08 -0.25
C ASP A 52 -15.92 -6.71 -0.13
N LEU A 53 -15.19 -5.71 0.37
CA LEU A 53 -15.66 -4.34 0.50
C LEU A 53 -15.21 -3.52 -0.70
N TRP A 54 -16.16 -3.09 -1.52
CA TRP A 54 -15.89 -2.35 -2.74
C TRP A 54 -16.20 -0.89 -2.50
N LEU A 55 -15.22 -0.02 -2.70
CA LEU A 55 -15.41 1.43 -2.63
C LEU A 55 -15.29 2.02 -4.03
N PHE A 56 -16.32 2.76 -4.44
CA PHE A 56 -16.42 3.36 -5.76
C PHE A 56 -16.12 4.84 -5.71
N TYR A 57 -15.43 5.32 -6.74
CA TYR A 57 -15.16 6.75 -6.92
C TYR A 57 -16.43 7.60 -7.03
N ASN A 58 -17.50 7.08 -7.63
CA ASN A 58 -18.75 7.81 -7.82
C ASN A 58 -19.86 7.35 -6.87
N SER A 59 -20.91 8.18 -6.77
CA SER A 59 -22.16 7.82 -6.09
C SER A 59 -22.87 6.66 -6.79
N LYS A 60 -23.76 5.97 -6.07
CA LYS A 60 -24.33 4.69 -6.50
C LYS A 60 -25.06 4.75 -7.85
N ASP A 61 -25.69 5.88 -8.16
CA ASP A 61 -26.43 6.17 -9.39
C ASP A 61 -25.53 6.30 -10.62
N ILE A 62 -24.25 6.58 -10.40
CA ILE A 62 -23.21 6.63 -11.44
C ILE A 62 -22.36 5.36 -11.38
N ALA A 63 -22.13 4.80 -10.19
CA ALA A 63 -21.27 3.66 -10.00
C ALA A 63 -21.76 2.43 -10.78
N ILE A 64 -23.07 2.18 -10.75
CA ILE A 64 -23.72 1.10 -11.49
C ILE A 64 -24.83 1.71 -12.35
N GLN A 65 -24.76 1.48 -13.66
CA GLN A 65 -25.79 1.88 -14.61
C GLN A 65 -26.11 0.71 -15.52
N ASP A 66 -27.40 0.42 -15.69
CA ASP A 66 -27.90 -0.67 -16.53
C ASP A 66 -27.31 -2.05 -16.16
N GLY A 67 -27.00 -2.25 -14.87
CA GLY A 67 -26.38 -3.48 -14.37
C GLY A 67 -24.86 -3.59 -14.60
N TYR A 68 -24.22 -2.54 -15.13
CA TYR A 68 -22.78 -2.50 -15.37
C TYR A 68 -22.06 -1.49 -14.48
N TYR A 69 -20.89 -1.88 -13.98
CA TYR A 69 -19.97 -0.96 -13.32
C TYR A 69 -19.47 0.09 -14.31
N LYS A 70 -19.74 1.37 -14.04
CA LYS A 70 -19.22 2.53 -14.80
C LYS A 70 -18.16 3.32 -14.03
N SER A 71 -18.16 3.20 -12.70
CA SER A 71 -17.15 3.81 -11.84
C SER A 71 -15.96 2.87 -11.66
N ALA A 72 -14.79 3.49 -11.52
CA ALA A 72 -13.63 2.80 -10.97
C ALA A 72 -13.88 2.47 -9.49
N PHE A 73 -13.27 1.40 -9.01
CA PHE A 73 -13.38 0.93 -7.62
C PHE A 73 -12.07 0.36 -7.07
N THR A 74 -11.99 0.30 -5.74
CA THR A 74 -10.94 -0.39 -4.99
C THR A 74 -11.60 -1.39 -4.05
N THR A 75 -11.05 -2.58 -3.93
CA THR A 75 -11.56 -3.66 -3.07
C THR A 75 -10.70 -3.82 -1.82
N PHE A 76 -11.35 -4.18 -0.72
CA PHE A 76 -10.69 -4.43 0.56
C PHE A 76 -11.23 -5.68 1.22
N TYR A 77 -10.31 -6.45 1.78
CA TYR A 77 -10.56 -7.53 2.72
C TYR A 77 -10.07 -7.13 4.11
N GLY A 78 -10.91 -7.33 5.11
CA GLY A 78 -10.55 -7.16 6.52
C GLY A 78 -10.24 -5.74 6.96
N ASN A 79 -9.32 -5.63 7.90
CA ASN A 79 -9.07 -4.40 8.64
C ASN A 79 -8.01 -3.54 7.95
N VAL A 80 -8.41 -2.38 7.46
CA VAL A 80 -7.58 -1.43 6.71
C VAL A 80 -7.54 -0.11 7.45
N SER A 81 -6.48 0.10 8.23
CA SER A 81 -6.34 1.26 9.12
C SER A 81 -6.05 2.56 8.37
N ASP A 82 -5.54 2.51 7.15
CA ASP A 82 -5.37 3.68 6.29
C ASP A 82 -5.58 3.33 4.81
N HIS A 83 -6.59 3.95 4.19
CA HIS A 83 -6.87 3.87 2.76
C HIS A 83 -5.82 4.60 1.90
N TRP A 84 -4.82 5.24 2.51
CA TRP A 84 -3.65 5.76 1.81
C TRP A 84 -2.69 4.65 1.34
N GLY A 85 -2.85 3.42 1.84
CA GLY A 85 -1.93 2.33 1.59
C GLY A 85 -0.93 2.12 2.72
N THR A 86 0.04 1.25 2.47
CA THR A 86 0.94 0.71 3.49
C THR A 86 2.37 0.63 2.97
N SER A 87 3.35 0.68 3.88
CA SER A 87 4.76 0.60 3.54
C SER A 87 5.44 -0.44 4.43
N GLN A 88 6.26 -1.31 3.84
CA GLN A 88 7.01 -2.35 4.54
C GLN A 88 8.49 -2.29 4.17
N TYR A 89 9.34 -2.43 5.17
CA TYR A 89 10.80 -2.40 5.02
C TYR A 89 11.35 -3.83 4.96
N GLU A 90 12.05 -4.15 3.88
CA GLU A 90 12.65 -5.46 3.63
C GLU A 90 14.17 -5.30 3.49
N GLY A 91 14.86 -5.23 4.63
CA GLY A 91 16.33 -5.23 4.67
C GLY A 91 16.96 -3.87 4.41
N SER A 92 17.16 -3.47 3.15
CA SER A 92 17.75 -2.17 2.79
C SER A 92 16.84 -1.29 1.91
N SER A 93 15.70 -1.83 1.48
CA SER A 93 14.72 -1.14 0.64
C SER A 93 13.35 -1.06 1.31
N LEU A 94 12.67 0.07 1.10
CA LEU A 94 11.27 0.27 1.50
C LEU A 94 10.36 0.03 0.29
N SER A 95 9.35 -0.82 0.44
CA SER A 95 8.27 -0.97 -0.55
C SER A 95 7.03 -0.27 -0.05
N THR A 96 6.42 0.57 -0.89
CA THR A 96 5.20 1.32 -0.59
C THR A 96 4.10 0.91 -1.55
N TYR A 97 2.96 0.49 -1.00
CA TYR A 97 1.77 0.12 -1.76
C TYR A 97 0.70 1.17 -1.53
N ARG A 98 0.20 1.80 -2.59
CA ARG A 98 -0.83 2.83 -2.55
C ARG A 98 -2.12 2.30 -3.15
N TYR A 99 -3.23 2.49 -2.43
CA TYR A 99 -4.54 2.10 -2.94
C TYR A 99 -5.02 3.13 -3.97
N VAL A 100 -5.41 2.64 -5.14
CA VAL A 100 -5.98 3.44 -6.23
C VAL A 100 -7.27 2.80 -6.73
N PHE A 101 -8.15 3.61 -7.31
CA PHE A 101 -9.32 3.06 -8.02
C PHE A 101 -8.89 2.41 -9.33
N GLY A 102 -9.40 1.21 -9.61
CA GLY A 102 -9.11 0.41 -10.80
C GLY A 102 -10.34 0.08 -11.62
N ASN A 103 -10.22 -0.97 -12.45
CA ASN A 103 -11.28 -1.52 -13.32
C ASN A 103 -11.79 -0.59 -14.45
N GLY A 104 -11.04 0.47 -14.78
CA GLY A 104 -11.46 1.44 -15.79
C GLY A 104 -12.63 2.30 -15.31
N GLY A 105 -13.24 3.06 -16.23
CA GLY A 105 -14.32 3.98 -15.90
C GLY A 105 -13.87 5.25 -15.17
N TYR A 106 -14.83 5.99 -14.61
CA TYR A 106 -14.58 7.27 -13.97
C TYR A 106 -13.80 7.11 -12.68
N GLY A 107 -12.70 7.86 -12.54
CA GLY A 107 -11.83 7.84 -11.35
C GLY A 107 -10.66 6.85 -11.42
N ASN A 108 -10.51 6.10 -12.51
CA ASN A 108 -9.44 5.10 -12.64
C ASN A 108 -8.04 5.74 -12.49
N GLY A 109 -7.20 5.12 -11.65
CA GLY A 109 -5.86 5.57 -11.31
C GLY A 109 -5.79 6.66 -10.23
N GLN A 110 -6.91 7.22 -9.78
CA GLN A 110 -6.93 8.15 -8.66
C GLN A 110 -6.65 7.44 -7.34
N TYR A 111 -5.98 8.12 -6.40
CA TYR A 111 -5.81 7.60 -5.05
C TYR A 111 -7.17 7.44 -4.35
N MET A 112 -7.30 6.34 -3.62
CA MET A 112 -8.58 5.94 -3.02
C MET A 112 -8.99 6.86 -1.86
N LYS A 113 -8.07 7.12 -0.93
CA LYS A 113 -8.35 7.89 0.29
C LYS A 113 -8.97 9.23 -0.03
N ASN A 114 -10.05 9.56 0.68
CA ASN A 114 -10.83 10.79 0.54
C ASN A 114 -11.44 10.98 -0.85
N ASN A 115 -11.68 9.92 -1.61
CA ASN A 115 -12.23 10.04 -2.96
C ASN A 115 -13.33 9.03 -3.27
N ALA A 116 -13.76 8.19 -2.31
CA ALA A 116 -14.89 7.30 -2.54
C ALA A 116 -16.21 8.00 -2.24
N ALA A 117 -17.24 7.69 -3.02
CA ALA A 117 -18.57 8.25 -2.87
C ALA A 117 -19.67 7.20 -2.61
N SER A 118 -19.43 5.93 -2.93
CA SER A 118 -20.33 4.84 -2.58
C SER A 118 -19.57 3.57 -2.24
N VAL A 119 -20.24 2.66 -1.56
CA VAL A 119 -19.71 1.40 -1.06
C VAL A 119 -20.66 0.28 -1.42
N GLN A 120 -20.12 -0.86 -1.82
CA GLN A 120 -20.84 -2.11 -1.95
C GLN A 120 -20.14 -3.14 -1.07
N ASN A 121 -20.86 -3.69 -0.09
CA ASN A 121 -20.37 -4.85 0.64
C ASN A 121 -20.84 -6.09 -0.10
N CYS A 122 -19.89 -6.93 -0.51
CA CYS A 122 -20.13 -8.22 -1.15
C CYS A 122 -19.74 -9.41 -0.25
N ALA A 123 -19.36 -9.18 1.00
CA ALA A 123 -19.03 -10.28 1.92
C ALA A 123 -20.28 -11.09 2.28
N GLU A 124 -20.15 -12.41 2.26
CA GLU A 124 -21.21 -13.33 2.70
C GLU A 124 -21.36 -13.31 4.23
N ASP A 125 -20.23 -13.22 4.93
CA ASP A 125 -20.17 -13.42 6.37
C ASP A 125 -19.82 -12.16 7.18
N ASP A 126 -19.22 -11.16 6.53
CA ASP A 126 -18.64 -10.02 7.23
C ASP A 126 -19.40 -8.72 6.96
N ASN A 127 -19.72 -8.00 8.03
CA ASN A 127 -20.13 -6.60 7.89
C ASN A 127 -18.89 -5.73 7.88
N TYR A 128 -19.03 -4.53 7.33
CA TYR A 128 -17.97 -3.55 7.33
C TYR A 128 -18.43 -2.23 7.90
N ARG A 129 -17.45 -1.44 8.34
CA ARG A 129 -17.64 -0.05 8.71
C ARG A 129 -16.55 0.80 8.09
N VAL A 130 -16.95 1.91 7.47
CA VAL A 130 -16.05 2.89 6.85
C VAL A 130 -16.01 4.15 7.70
N TYR A 131 -14.83 4.74 7.81
CA TYR A 131 -14.52 5.84 8.73
C TYR A 131 -13.94 7.05 8.01
N TYR A 132 -14.19 8.23 8.59
CA TYR A 132 -13.64 9.51 8.12
C TYR A 132 -12.12 9.59 8.30
N ASN A 133 -11.60 9.13 9.44
CA ASN A 133 -10.17 9.19 9.73
C ASN A 133 -9.50 7.83 9.55
N SER A 134 -8.18 7.87 9.33
CA SER A 134 -7.32 6.70 9.52
C SER A 134 -7.40 6.22 10.98
N GLY A 135 -7.10 4.94 11.21
CA GLY A 135 -7.16 4.33 12.54
C GLY A 135 -8.58 4.13 13.07
N TYR A 136 -9.57 4.01 12.19
CA TYR A 136 -10.98 3.76 12.55
C TYR A 136 -11.60 4.87 13.42
N GLY A 137 -11.18 6.11 13.20
CA GLY A 137 -11.62 7.27 13.99
C GLY A 137 -12.69 8.13 13.33
N GLY A 138 -13.46 8.84 14.15
CA GLY A 138 -14.42 9.85 13.70
C GLY A 138 -15.75 9.30 13.20
N THR A 139 -16.46 10.10 12.40
CA THR A 139 -17.74 9.72 11.77
C THR A 139 -17.56 8.42 11.00
N SER A 140 -18.56 7.54 11.08
CA SER A 140 -18.54 6.25 10.41
C SER A 140 -19.91 5.84 9.89
N GLN A 141 -19.91 4.90 8.95
CA GLN A 141 -21.10 4.30 8.38
C GLN A 141 -20.92 2.78 8.34
N TYR A 142 -21.94 2.07 8.80
CA TYR A 142 -22.01 0.62 8.81
C TYR A 142 -22.62 0.11 7.50
N PHE A 143 -22.08 -0.99 7.00
CA PHE A 143 -22.53 -1.69 5.81
C PHE A 143 -22.71 -3.16 6.16
N ALA A 144 -23.97 -3.61 6.21
CA ALA A 144 -24.29 -5.00 6.49
C ALA A 144 -23.70 -5.91 5.40
N LYS A 145 -23.40 -7.15 5.79
CA LYS A 145 -23.06 -8.23 4.87
C LYS A 145 -24.17 -8.51 3.85
N ASN A 146 -23.85 -9.29 2.82
CA ASN A 146 -24.81 -9.73 1.83
C ASN A 146 -26.00 -10.43 2.50
N GLY A 147 -27.19 -10.16 1.96
CA GLY A 147 -28.40 -10.85 2.38
C GLY A 147 -28.36 -12.34 1.98
N PRO A 148 -29.30 -13.15 2.48
CA PRO A 148 -29.36 -14.60 2.20
C PRO A 148 -29.52 -14.96 0.71
N TYR A 149 -29.80 -13.98 -0.14
CA TYR A 149 -29.94 -14.13 -1.59
C TYR A 149 -28.69 -13.73 -2.38
N GLY A 150 -27.60 -13.34 -1.71
CA GLY A 150 -26.33 -12.99 -2.34
C GLY A 150 -26.28 -11.61 -2.99
N ASP A 151 -27.25 -10.74 -2.70
CA ASP A 151 -27.31 -9.40 -3.28
C ASP A 151 -26.27 -8.47 -2.64
N CYS A 152 -25.25 -8.11 -3.41
CA CYS A 152 -24.28 -7.08 -3.06
C CYS A 152 -24.92 -5.70 -3.07
N ASN A 153 -25.26 -5.16 -1.90
CA ASN A 153 -25.96 -3.89 -1.78
C ASN A 153 -25.02 -2.69 -1.91
N ILE A 154 -25.21 -1.88 -2.96
CA ILE A 154 -24.51 -0.62 -3.13
C ILE A 154 -25.25 0.52 -2.41
N THR A 155 -24.52 1.32 -1.63
CA THR A 155 -25.05 2.43 -0.84
C THR A 155 -24.14 3.65 -0.98
N ASP A 156 -24.72 4.84 -1.09
CA ASP A 156 -23.95 6.08 -1.02
C ASP A 156 -23.33 6.24 0.36
N LEU A 157 -22.10 6.76 0.39
CA LEU A 157 -21.53 7.27 1.62
C LEU A 157 -22.36 8.47 2.10
N ILE A 158 -22.63 8.53 3.40
CA ILE A 158 -23.23 9.72 4.02
C ILE A 158 -22.39 10.95 3.70
N SER A 159 -23.00 12.14 3.71
CA SER A 159 -22.35 13.39 3.29
C SER A 159 -21.02 13.67 3.98
N ALA A 160 -20.87 13.25 5.25
CA ALA A 160 -19.63 13.41 5.99
C ALA A 160 -18.49 12.49 5.48
N LEU A 161 -18.80 11.32 4.92
CA LEU A 161 -17.81 10.34 4.46
C LEU A 161 -17.54 10.40 2.97
N LYS A 162 -18.49 10.88 2.17
CA LYS A 162 -18.31 11.04 0.73
C LYS A 162 -17.10 11.93 0.46
N ASN A 163 -16.15 11.41 -0.30
CA ASN A 163 -14.85 12.03 -0.59
C ASN A 163 -14.04 12.40 0.67
N ASN A 164 -14.23 11.68 1.77
CA ASN A 164 -13.52 11.89 3.03
C ASN A 164 -13.29 10.57 3.79
N ASN A 165 -13.44 9.41 3.14
CA ASN A 165 -13.22 8.11 3.74
C ASN A 165 -11.72 7.77 3.82
N ALA A 166 -11.28 7.21 4.94
CA ALA A 166 -9.86 6.99 5.21
C ALA A 166 -9.51 5.65 5.87
N SER A 167 -10.45 4.90 6.41
CA SER A 167 -10.20 3.53 6.89
C SER A 167 -11.47 2.69 6.92
N SER A 168 -11.31 1.37 7.02
CA SER A 168 -12.42 0.41 7.11
C SER A 168 -12.06 -0.85 7.88
N HIS A 169 -13.02 -1.47 8.56
CA HIS A 169 -12.81 -2.75 9.25
C HIS A 169 -14.05 -3.63 9.27
N PHE A 170 -13.85 -4.89 9.68
CA PHE A 170 -14.92 -5.83 10.04
C PHE A 170 -15.74 -5.34 11.24
N ALA A 171 -17.08 -5.39 11.13
CA ALA A 171 -18.02 -4.76 12.04
C ALA A 171 -19.13 -5.69 12.57
#